data_AF-A0A0T6BB94-F1
#
_entry.id   AF-A0A0T6BB94-F1
#
_cell.length_a   1.000
_cell.length_b   1.000
_cell.length_c   1.000
_cell.angle_alpha   90.00
_cell.angle_beta   90.00
_cell.angle_gamma   90.00
#
_symmetry.space_group_name_H-M   'P 1'
#
loop_
_entity.id
_entity.type
_entity.pdbx_description
1 polymer ?
#
loop_
_entity_poly.entity_id
_entity_poly.type
_entity_poly.pdbx_seq_one_letter_code
_entity_poly.pdbx_strand_id
1 'polypeptide(L)'
;MGDEEAQSEEKIFIVERAKNNRAGCKHCKQKCASGEIRFVKLTHNPFAEGKMRNCYHIDCMLEIFLKQRPTTKRIQTSDDLDGFDELSDEDRKMVEGKLSESEGNIRKKYNLTDTPKKPQTPKPVKKPEIECQADVAGGSDMARDAGKDGLFREFRRLVADITNESSYLKKTAIVAKLFTHGTDEIEFRGDIKLWCRLLLPGVVKRTYNLQSKQLVKLFNKIFGTNHADMLEHLGGGDVSETIQHFFTLSKTCKPASKSLLTLDIVDDFLEELAKLTKEEERIQHFKKIVSQCTPNDLKIIIRLIKGDLKMNAGAKHILDGIHSDAYQVFQSSRDIDAVIDKCIGQTGSFHVILFCFVFAWAT
;
A
#
# COMPACT_ATOMS: atom_id res chain seq x y z
N MET A 1 -43.29 -10.99 -17.71
CA MET A 1 -42.73 -11.50 -16.45
C MET A 1 -41.38 -12.09 -16.84
N GLY A 2 -40.35 -11.24 -16.84
CA GLY A 2 -38.98 -11.63 -17.10
C GLY A 2 -38.26 -11.54 -15.76
N ASP A 3 -37.68 -12.65 -15.35
CA ASP A 3 -37.10 -12.86 -14.03
C ASP A 3 -35.94 -11.89 -13.78
N GLU A 4 -35.99 -11.22 -12.63
CA GLU A 4 -34.91 -10.40 -12.09
C GLU A 4 -33.82 -11.34 -11.56
N GLU A 5 -32.72 -11.49 -12.29
CA GLU A 5 -31.51 -12.15 -11.80
C GLU A 5 -30.87 -11.31 -10.69
N ALA A 6 -31.10 -11.74 -9.44
CA ALA A 6 -30.37 -11.27 -8.28
C ALA A 6 -28.88 -11.63 -8.45
N GLN A 7 -28.04 -10.63 -8.67
CA GLN A 7 -26.60 -10.76 -8.78
C GLN A 7 -26.03 -11.07 -7.39
N SER A 8 -25.90 -12.36 -7.05
CA SER A 8 -25.26 -12.81 -5.81
C SER A 8 -23.74 -12.68 -5.92
N GLU A 9 -23.11 -12.13 -4.89
CA GLU A 9 -21.65 -12.01 -4.81
C GLU A 9 -21.01 -13.42 -4.79
N GLU A 10 -20.39 -13.84 -5.90
CA GLU A 10 -19.73 -15.15 -5.97
C GLU A 10 -18.49 -15.19 -5.04
N LYS A 11 -18.66 -15.81 -3.87
CA LYS A 11 -17.56 -16.06 -2.91
C LYS A 11 -16.51 -17.01 -3.52
N ILE A 12 -15.24 -16.75 -3.21
CA ILE A 12 -14.09 -17.46 -3.80
C ILE A 12 -13.82 -18.81 -3.10
N PHE A 13 -14.23 -18.93 -1.83
CA PHE A 13 -14.04 -20.10 -1.00
C PHE A 13 -15.39 -20.73 -0.69
N ILE A 14 -15.51 -22.03 -0.95
CA ILE A 14 -16.70 -22.83 -0.68
C ILE A 14 -16.31 -23.89 0.34
N VAL A 15 -17.18 -24.17 1.30
CA VAL A 15 -17.07 -25.32 2.18
C VAL A 15 -18.13 -26.35 1.77
N GLU A 16 -17.74 -27.60 1.55
CA GLU A 16 -18.67 -28.66 1.17
C GLU A 16 -18.24 -30.01 1.75
N ARG A 17 -19.22 -30.90 1.96
CA ARG A 17 -18.95 -32.33 2.15
C ARG A 17 -18.65 -32.98 0.79
N ALA A 18 -17.57 -33.73 0.72
CA ALA A 18 -17.15 -34.42 -0.50
C ALA A 18 -18.21 -35.43 -0.94
N LYS A 19 -18.90 -35.13 -2.05
CA LYS A 19 -19.95 -36.02 -2.60
C LYS A 19 -19.39 -37.33 -3.17
N ASN A 20 -18.14 -37.32 -3.64
CA ASN A 20 -17.47 -38.45 -4.30
C ASN A 20 -15.96 -38.47 -4.00
N ASN A 21 -15.35 -39.67 -3.97
CA ASN A 21 -13.91 -39.94 -3.79
C ASN A 21 -12.99 -39.56 -4.97
N ARG A 22 -13.47 -38.76 -5.93
CA ARG A 22 -12.76 -38.50 -7.20
C ARG A 22 -11.80 -37.32 -7.13
N ALA A 23 -11.98 -36.38 -6.20
CA ALA A 23 -11.15 -35.19 -6.11
C ALA A 23 -9.95 -35.38 -5.17
N GLY A 24 -8.78 -34.95 -5.63
CA GLY A 24 -7.55 -34.93 -4.82
C GLY A 24 -7.27 -33.55 -4.23
N CYS A 25 -6.74 -33.54 -3.01
CA CYS A 25 -6.26 -32.33 -2.36
C CYS A 25 -5.07 -31.74 -3.14
N LYS A 26 -5.13 -30.47 -3.50
CA LYS A 26 -4.06 -29.80 -4.26
C LYS A 26 -2.78 -29.53 -3.43
N HIS A 27 -2.84 -29.67 -2.10
CA HIS A 27 -1.67 -29.53 -1.23
C HIS A 27 -0.90 -30.86 -1.07
N CYS A 28 -1.51 -31.86 -0.44
CA CYS A 28 -0.87 -33.13 -0.11
C CYS A 28 -1.02 -34.21 -1.21
N LYS A 29 -1.79 -33.93 -2.28
CA LYS A 29 -2.09 -34.84 -3.40
C LYS A 29 -2.85 -36.12 -3.03
N GLN A 30 -3.28 -36.29 -1.78
CA GLN A 30 -4.14 -37.39 -1.34
C GLN A 30 -5.60 -37.18 -1.75
N LYS A 31 -6.39 -38.25 -1.82
CA LYS A 31 -7.82 -38.19 -2.17
C LYS A 31 -8.64 -37.66 -0.98
N CYS A 32 -9.61 -36.79 -1.24
CA CYS A 32 -10.59 -36.37 -0.23
C CYS A 32 -11.69 -37.44 -0.12
N ALA A 33 -11.88 -38.00 1.07
CA ALA A 33 -12.80 -39.11 1.28
C ALA A 33 -14.27 -38.67 1.14
N SER A 34 -15.15 -39.56 0.68
CA SER A 34 -16.57 -39.30 0.51
C SER A 34 -17.21 -39.07 1.87
N GLY A 35 -17.94 -37.97 2.02
CA GLY A 35 -18.50 -37.53 3.29
C GLY A 35 -17.56 -36.67 4.14
N GLU A 36 -16.29 -36.51 3.77
CA GLU A 36 -15.34 -35.64 4.47
C GLU A 36 -15.56 -34.16 4.12
N ILE A 37 -15.44 -33.27 5.09
CA ILE A 37 -15.52 -31.83 4.87
C ILE A 37 -14.23 -31.32 4.25
N ARG A 38 -14.35 -30.48 3.23
CA ARG A 38 -13.22 -29.90 2.53
C ARG A 38 -13.49 -28.46 2.12
N PHE A 39 -12.41 -27.72 1.88
CA PHE A 39 -12.48 -26.42 1.23
C PHE A 39 -12.30 -26.55 -0.28
N VAL A 40 -13.10 -25.80 -1.02
CA VAL A 40 -12.97 -25.67 -2.47
C VAL A 40 -12.69 -24.21 -2.79
N LYS A 41 -11.52 -23.97 -3.39
CA LYS A 41 -11.17 -22.65 -3.93
C LYS A 41 -11.52 -22.59 -5.40
N LEU A 42 -12.34 -21.61 -5.77
CA LEU A 42 -12.58 -21.30 -7.17
C LEU A 42 -11.38 -20.52 -7.74
N THR A 43 -10.84 -21.00 -8.86
CA THR A 43 -9.72 -20.36 -9.56
C THR A 43 -10.04 -20.22 -11.04
N HIS A 44 -9.42 -19.24 -11.70
CA HIS A 44 -9.55 -19.09 -13.15
C HIS A 44 -9.07 -20.35 -13.86
N ASN A 45 -9.86 -20.88 -14.80
CA ASN A 45 -9.49 -22.04 -15.59
C ASN A 45 -8.72 -21.60 -16.84
N PRO A 46 -7.44 -21.96 -17.00
CA PRO A 46 -6.68 -21.61 -18.21
C PRO A 46 -6.98 -22.52 -19.41
N PHE A 47 -7.78 -23.58 -19.24
CA PHE A 47 -8.01 -24.61 -20.27
C PHE A 47 -9.45 -24.66 -20.81
N ALA A 48 -10.41 -23.96 -20.20
CA ALA A 48 -11.78 -23.86 -20.68
C ALA A 48 -12.47 -22.61 -20.10
N GLU A 49 -13.60 -22.20 -20.69
CA GLU A 49 -14.46 -21.16 -20.12
C GLU A 49 -15.06 -21.66 -18.79
N GLY A 50 -14.84 -20.90 -17.71
CA GLY A 50 -15.36 -21.20 -16.36
C GLY A 50 -14.32 -21.14 -15.24
N LYS A 51 -14.74 -21.42 -14.00
CA LYS A 51 -13.87 -21.50 -12.82
C LYS A 51 -13.53 -22.95 -12.49
N MET A 52 -12.24 -23.24 -12.27
CA MET A 52 -11.76 -24.54 -11.83
C MET A 52 -11.88 -24.66 -10.30
N ARG A 53 -12.50 -25.76 -9.85
CA ARG A 53 -12.63 -26.11 -8.42
C ARG A 53 -11.37 -26.82 -7.93
N ASN A 54 -10.62 -26.16 -7.06
CA ASN A 54 -9.47 -26.76 -6.39
C ASN A 54 -9.85 -27.20 -4.98
N CYS A 55 -9.83 -28.51 -4.72
CA CYS A 55 -10.15 -29.10 -3.43
C CYS A 55 -8.93 -29.14 -2.51
N TYR A 56 -9.15 -28.88 -1.22
CA TYR A 56 -8.16 -28.95 -0.15
C TYR A 56 -8.79 -29.57 1.10
N HIS A 57 -8.06 -30.44 1.80
CA HIS A 57 -8.44 -30.79 3.17
C HIS A 57 -8.43 -29.53 4.04
N ILE A 58 -9.24 -29.50 5.10
CA ILE A 58 -9.32 -28.34 6.01
C ILE A 58 -7.92 -27.98 6.50
N ASP A 59 -7.19 -28.94 7.07
CA ASP A 59 -5.86 -28.69 7.64
C ASP A 59 -4.84 -28.25 6.59
N CYS A 60 -4.87 -28.88 5.41
CA CYS A 60 -4.02 -28.50 4.28
C CYS A 60 -4.25 -27.05 3.82
N MET A 61 -5.50 -26.59 3.81
CA MET A 61 -5.82 -25.22 3.44
C MET A 61 -5.32 -24.23 4.49
N LEU A 62 -5.48 -24.57 5.77
CA LEU A 62 -5.02 -23.76 6.90
C LEU A 62 -3.48 -23.70 6.95
N GLU A 63 -2.79 -24.79 6.65
CA GLU A 63 -1.32 -24.81 6.49
C GLU A 63 -0.85 -23.92 5.33
N ILE A 64 -1.58 -23.94 4.22
CA ILE A 64 -1.32 -23.01 3.11
C ILE A 64 -1.49 -21.58 3.60
N PHE A 65 -2.54 -21.25 4.36
CA PHE A 65 -2.72 -19.91 4.94
C PHE A 65 -1.62 -19.53 5.94
N LEU A 66 -1.13 -20.48 6.74
CA LEU A 66 0.02 -20.25 7.65
C LEU A 66 1.31 -19.92 6.89
N LYS A 67 1.47 -20.41 5.66
CA LYS A 67 2.64 -20.16 4.80
C LYS A 67 2.45 -18.96 3.85
N GLN A 68 1.21 -18.57 3.56
CA GLN A 68 0.90 -17.43 2.71
C GLN A 68 1.16 -16.09 3.44
N ARG A 69 1.16 -14.98 2.68
CA ARG A 69 1.31 -13.61 3.20
C ARG A 69 0.03 -13.15 3.91
N PRO A 70 0.07 -12.38 5.02
CA PRO A 70 -1.13 -11.92 5.73
C PRO A 70 -2.13 -11.13 4.88
N THR A 71 -1.71 -10.56 3.76
CA THR A 71 -2.51 -9.75 2.83
C THR A 71 -3.24 -10.55 1.75
N THR A 72 -3.01 -11.87 1.64
CA THR A 72 -3.78 -12.69 0.69
C THR A 72 -5.22 -12.84 1.19
N LYS A 73 -6.21 -12.82 0.28
CA LYS A 73 -7.59 -13.19 0.63
C LYS A 73 -7.59 -14.58 1.26
N ARG A 74 -8.04 -14.67 2.51
CA ARG A 74 -8.09 -15.86 3.36
C ARG A 74 -9.49 -15.98 3.93
N ILE A 75 -9.79 -17.15 4.45
CA ILE A 75 -10.97 -17.38 5.27
C ILE A 75 -10.61 -16.89 6.68
N GLN A 76 -11.22 -15.80 7.13
CA GLN A 76 -11.07 -15.26 8.49
C GLN A 76 -12.28 -15.62 9.33
N THR A 77 -13.49 -15.39 8.80
CA THR A 77 -14.75 -15.75 9.46
C THR A 77 -15.54 -16.75 8.62
N SER A 78 -16.55 -17.37 9.24
CA SER A 78 -17.50 -18.24 8.53
C SER A 78 -18.24 -17.49 7.40
N ASP A 79 -18.34 -16.16 7.47
CA ASP A 79 -18.94 -15.32 6.42
C ASP A 79 -18.15 -15.34 5.10
N ASP A 80 -16.84 -15.63 5.13
CA ASP A 80 -16.00 -15.73 3.93
C ASP A 80 -16.23 -17.04 3.14
N LEU A 81 -17.04 -17.95 3.69
CA LEU A 81 -17.35 -19.25 3.10
C LEU A 81 -18.74 -19.24 2.46
N ASP A 82 -18.80 -19.80 1.26
CA ASP A 82 -20.05 -20.22 0.63
C ASP A 82 -20.42 -21.64 1.05
N GLY A 83 -21.70 -21.93 1.26
CA GLY A 83 -22.18 -23.26 1.67
C GLY A 83 -21.99 -23.62 3.15
N PHE A 84 -21.61 -22.65 4.01
CA PHE A 84 -21.45 -22.88 5.46
C PHE A 84 -22.80 -23.17 6.17
N ASP A 85 -23.88 -22.54 5.71
CA ASP A 85 -25.23 -22.72 6.25
C ASP A 85 -25.84 -24.10 5.95
N GLU A 86 -25.32 -24.81 4.94
CA GLU A 86 -25.77 -26.14 4.52
C GLU A 86 -25.10 -27.30 5.30
N LEU A 87 -24.11 -27.01 6.15
CA LEU A 87 -23.44 -28.00 7.00
C LEU A 87 -24.27 -28.33 8.26
N SER A 88 -23.99 -29.48 8.89
CA SER A 88 -24.60 -29.79 10.20
C SER A 88 -24.00 -28.91 11.30
N ASP A 89 -24.70 -28.79 12.43
CA ASP A 89 -24.23 -27.96 13.56
C ASP A 89 -22.91 -28.45 14.16
N GLU A 90 -22.65 -29.76 14.13
CA GLU A 90 -21.39 -30.36 14.56
C GLU A 90 -20.23 -29.96 13.65
N ASP A 91 -20.49 -30.00 12.34
CA ASP A 91 -19.53 -29.66 11.30
C ASP A 91 -19.18 -28.17 11.29
N ARG A 92 -20.18 -27.30 11.48
CA ARG A 92 -19.99 -25.85 11.61
C ARG A 92 -19.05 -25.51 12.76
N LYS A 93 -19.29 -26.10 13.94
CA LYS A 93 -18.43 -25.92 15.11
C LYS A 93 -17.01 -26.42 14.88
N MET A 94 -16.84 -27.54 14.17
CA MET A 94 -15.51 -28.05 13.84
C MET A 94 -14.73 -27.09 12.92
N VAL A 95 -15.40 -26.55 11.89
CA VAL A 95 -14.77 -25.61 10.95
C VAL A 95 -14.42 -24.29 11.65
N GLU A 96 -15.33 -23.73 12.46
CA GLU A 96 -15.05 -22.53 13.26
C GLU A 96 -13.91 -22.75 14.26
N GLY A 97 -13.88 -23.90 14.92
CA GLY A 97 -12.80 -24.29 15.82
C GLY A 97 -11.44 -24.29 15.10
N LYS A 98 -11.36 -24.97 13.95
CA LYS A 98 -10.12 -25.04 13.15
C LYS A 98 -9.70 -23.68 12.57
N LEU A 99 -10.65 -22.82 12.20
CA LEU A 99 -10.37 -21.45 11.78
C LEU A 99 -9.79 -20.63 12.94
N SER A 100 -10.41 -20.67 14.12
CA SER A 100 -9.94 -19.95 15.30
C SER A 100 -8.54 -20.39 15.76
N GLU A 101 -8.25 -21.70 15.70
CA GLU A 101 -6.93 -22.25 16.02
C GLU A 101 -5.89 -21.79 14.98
N SER A 102 -6.24 -21.83 13.69
CA SER A 102 -5.37 -21.34 12.63
C SER A 102 -5.07 -19.84 12.77
N GLU A 103 -6.06 -19.02 13.11
CA GLU A 103 -5.86 -17.61 13.43
C GLU A 103 -4.91 -17.43 14.62
N GLY A 104 -5.09 -18.20 15.70
CA GLY A 104 -4.19 -18.17 16.85
C GLY A 104 -2.75 -18.53 16.49
N ASN A 105 -2.56 -19.53 15.62
CA ASN A 105 -1.26 -19.94 15.12
C ASN A 105 -0.63 -18.89 14.18
N ILE A 106 -1.44 -18.22 13.36
CA ILE A 106 -1.01 -17.06 12.55
C ILE A 106 -0.59 -15.91 13.49
N ARG A 107 -1.40 -15.56 14.49
CA ARG A 107 -1.10 -14.49 15.46
C ARG A 107 0.20 -14.76 16.22
N LYS A 108 0.43 -15.99 16.68
CA LYS A 108 1.69 -16.42 17.32
C LYS A 108 2.88 -16.34 16.37
N LYS A 109 2.73 -16.78 15.12
CA LYS A 109 3.81 -16.73 14.11
C LYS A 109 4.19 -15.31 13.71
N TYR A 110 3.24 -14.38 13.72
CA TYR A 110 3.44 -12.98 13.33
C TYR A 110 3.52 -11.99 14.51
N ASN A 111 3.60 -12.47 15.77
CA ASN A 111 3.64 -11.65 17.00
C ASN A 111 2.58 -10.53 17.04
N LEU A 112 1.34 -10.85 16.68
CA LEU A 112 0.21 -9.93 16.74
C LEU A 112 -0.38 -9.97 18.16
N THR A 113 -0.27 -8.88 18.93
CA THR A 113 -0.90 -8.75 20.26
C THR A 113 -2.40 -8.44 20.12
N ASP A 114 -3.24 -9.16 20.87
CA ASP A 114 -4.69 -8.99 20.88
C ASP A 114 -5.12 -7.65 21.51
N THR A 115 -5.71 -6.76 20.72
CA THR A 115 -6.70 -5.80 21.24
C THR A 115 -8.10 -6.34 20.97
N PRO A 116 -8.95 -6.58 21.99
CA PRO A 116 -10.30 -7.07 21.76
C PRO A 116 -11.18 -6.02 21.09
N LYS A 117 -11.75 -6.34 19.93
CA LYS A 117 -12.89 -5.62 19.33
C LYS A 117 -14.17 -5.95 20.12
N LYS A 118 -14.89 -4.93 20.59
CA LYS A 118 -16.35 -4.98 20.73
C LYS A 118 -16.95 -3.80 19.96
N PRO A 119 -18.08 -3.97 19.25
CA PRO A 119 -18.66 -2.93 18.39
C PRO A 119 -19.66 -2.06 19.14
N GLN A 120 -19.72 -0.75 18.81
CA GLN A 120 -20.95 0.06 18.81
C GLN A 120 -20.73 1.43 18.12
N THR A 121 -21.73 1.80 17.33
CA THR A 121 -21.94 3.01 16.51
C THR A 121 -22.21 4.29 17.35
N PRO A 122 -22.25 5.50 16.74
CA PRO A 122 -21.63 6.71 17.27
C PRO A 122 -22.60 7.67 17.98
N LYS A 123 -22.11 8.45 18.95
CA LYS A 123 -22.62 9.80 19.31
C LYS A 123 -21.52 10.67 19.95
N PRO A 124 -21.66 12.01 19.89
CA PRO A 124 -20.57 12.93 19.61
C PRO A 124 -19.89 13.44 20.89
N VAL A 125 -18.57 13.52 20.89
CA VAL A 125 -17.81 14.20 21.94
C VAL A 125 -16.83 15.18 21.31
N LYS A 126 -16.91 16.41 21.83
CA LYS A 126 -16.28 17.65 21.40
C LYS A 126 -14.76 17.53 21.23
N LYS A 127 -14.24 18.18 20.19
CA LYS A 127 -12.81 18.47 19.99
C LYS A 127 -12.26 19.23 21.21
N PRO A 128 -11.08 18.87 21.71
CA PRO A 128 -10.11 19.85 22.17
C PRO A 128 -9.15 20.12 21.02
N GLU A 129 -9.18 21.35 20.53
CA GLU A 129 -8.11 21.94 19.74
C GLU A 129 -6.82 21.86 20.56
N ILE A 130 -5.78 21.25 19.99
CA ILE A 130 -4.42 21.38 20.47
C ILE A 130 -3.61 21.84 19.27
N GLU A 131 -3.42 23.16 19.20
CA GLU A 131 -2.35 23.78 18.43
C GLU A 131 -1.01 23.26 18.97
N CYS A 132 -0.14 22.77 18.09
CA CYS A 132 1.26 22.59 18.40
C CYS A 132 2.08 23.40 17.39
N GLN A 133 2.55 24.55 17.86
CA GLN A 133 3.55 25.35 17.20
C GLN A 133 4.84 24.52 17.11
N ALA A 134 5.32 24.32 15.88
CA ALA A 134 6.60 23.71 15.60
C ALA A 134 7.61 24.85 15.40
N ASP A 135 8.37 25.16 16.44
CA ASP A 135 9.59 25.94 16.30
C ASP A 135 10.66 25.05 15.64
N VAL A 136 10.80 25.18 14.32
CA VAL A 136 11.93 24.64 13.57
C VAL A 136 12.89 25.77 13.24
N ALA A 137 14.01 25.78 13.96
CA ALA A 137 15.18 26.56 13.64
C ALA A 137 15.92 25.93 12.44
N GLY A 138 16.11 26.73 11.39
CA GLY A 138 17.08 26.46 10.31
C GLY A 138 16.47 25.99 8.98
N GLY A 139 15.97 26.93 8.17
CA GLY A 139 15.58 26.73 6.77
C GLY A 139 15.20 28.08 6.13
N SER A 140 15.58 28.28 4.87
CA SER A 140 15.34 29.52 4.09
C SER A 140 13.87 29.95 4.09
N ASP A 141 13.63 31.27 3.96
CA ASP A 141 12.33 31.95 4.12
C ASP A 141 11.13 31.40 3.29
N MET A 142 11.34 30.49 2.33
CA MET A 142 10.26 29.86 1.54
C MET A 142 9.59 28.66 2.23
N ALA A 143 10.19 28.04 3.26
CA ALA A 143 9.68 26.81 3.88
C ALA A 143 8.59 27.02 4.95
N ARG A 144 8.33 28.27 5.37
CA ARG A 144 7.43 28.58 6.51
C ARG A 144 5.93 28.58 6.16
N ASP A 145 5.56 28.57 4.87
CA ASP A 145 4.16 28.74 4.42
C ASP A 145 3.51 27.45 3.87
N ALA A 146 4.28 26.37 3.67
CA ALA A 146 3.77 25.13 3.08
C ALA A 146 2.81 24.33 3.98
N GLY A 147 2.60 24.78 5.23
CA GLY A 147 1.70 24.14 6.19
C GLY A 147 1.90 22.63 6.31
N LYS A 148 0.80 21.88 6.28
CA LYS A 148 0.83 20.41 6.31
C LYS A 148 1.17 19.77 4.95
N ASP A 149 1.06 20.52 3.86
CA ASP A 149 1.33 20.02 2.50
C ASP A 149 2.84 19.78 2.27
N GLY A 150 3.71 20.35 3.11
CA GLY A 150 5.14 20.05 3.13
C GLY A 150 5.51 18.77 3.87
N LEU A 151 4.57 18.10 4.55
CA LEU A 151 4.87 16.92 5.36
C LEU A 151 4.89 15.64 4.53
N PHE A 152 5.94 14.83 4.69
CA PHE A 152 6.05 13.53 4.02
C PHE A 152 4.94 12.56 4.42
N ARG A 153 4.38 12.71 5.63
CA ARG A 153 3.19 11.95 6.05
C ARG A 153 2.02 12.14 5.08
N GLU A 154 1.77 13.36 4.63
CA GLU A 154 0.63 13.67 3.75
C GLU A 154 0.90 13.16 2.33
N PHE A 155 2.16 13.22 1.87
CA PHE A 155 2.56 12.53 0.65
C PHE A 155 2.31 11.02 0.71
N ARG A 156 2.67 10.37 1.82
CA ARG A 156 2.38 8.94 2.00
C ARG A 156 0.88 8.65 2.03
N ARG A 157 0.08 9.55 2.60
CA ARG A 157 -1.39 9.44 2.60
C ARG A 157 -1.90 9.44 1.17
N LEU A 158 -1.50 10.42 0.36
CA LEU A 158 -1.85 10.47 -1.06
C LEU A 158 -1.44 9.19 -1.81
N VAL A 159 -0.19 8.73 -1.64
CA VAL A 159 0.29 7.50 -2.30
C VAL A 159 -0.56 6.29 -1.89
N ALA A 160 -0.97 6.19 -0.63
CA ALA A 160 -1.84 5.12 -0.15
C ALA A 160 -3.25 5.22 -0.76
N ASP A 161 -3.83 6.41 -0.80
CA ASP A 161 -5.16 6.66 -1.38
C ASP A 161 -5.19 6.30 -2.86
N ILE A 162 -4.18 6.73 -3.63
CA ILE A 162 -4.02 6.34 -5.03
C ILE A 162 -3.85 4.82 -5.15
N THR A 163 -3.02 4.19 -4.32
CA THR A 163 -2.76 2.75 -4.38
C THR A 163 -4.02 1.92 -4.14
N ASN A 164 -4.88 2.35 -3.22
CA ASN A 164 -6.11 1.64 -2.83
C ASN A 164 -7.28 1.87 -3.79
N GLU A 165 -7.19 2.85 -4.69
CA GLU A 165 -8.18 3.10 -5.72
C GLU A 165 -7.91 2.22 -6.97
N SER A 166 -8.95 1.60 -7.52
CA SER A 166 -8.85 0.74 -8.70
C SER A 166 -9.14 1.50 -10.00
N SER A 167 -9.95 2.55 -9.95
CA SER A 167 -10.32 3.36 -11.11
C SER A 167 -9.29 4.44 -11.41
N TYR A 168 -8.77 4.45 -12.64
CA TYR A 168 -7.85 5.48 -13.11
C TYR A 168 -8.44 6.90 -13.04
N LEU A 169 -9.73 7.05 -13.34
CA LEU A 169 -10.43 8.34 -13.24
C LEU A 169 -10.47 8.84 -11.80
N LYS A 170 -10.76 7.95 -10.85
CA LYS A 170 -10.79 8.29 -9.43
C LYS A 170 -9.40 8.57 -8.87
N LYS A 171 -8.35 7.86 -9.34
CA LYS A 171 -6.96 8.20 -9.00
C LYS A 171 -6.62 9.64 -9.40
N THR A 172 -6.98 10.04 -10.63
CA THR A 172 -6.80 11.42 -11.09
C THR A 172 -7.58 12.40 -10.21
N ALA A 173 -8.82 12.08 -9.83
CA ALA A 173 -9.64 12.93 -8.95
C ALA A 173 -9.06 13.06 -7.53
N ILE A 174 -8.45 12.01 -6.98
CA ILE A 174 -7.73 12.05 -5.69
C ILE A 174 -6.56 13.03 -5.76
N VAL A 175 -5.78 12.96 -6.84
CA VAL A 175 -4.67 13.89 -7.08
C VAL A 175 -5.17 15.32 -7.22
N ALA A 176 -6.23 15.52 -8.03
CA ALA A 176 -6.86 16.82 -8.19
C ALA A 176 -7.34 17.38 -6.86
N LYS A 177 -8.06 16.60 -6.03
CA LYS A 177 -8.53 17.07 -4.74
C LYS A 177 -7.38 17.66 -3.89
N LEU A 178 -6.23 16.98 -3.85
CA LEU A 178 -5.08 17.48 -3.11
C LEU A 178 -4.52 18.79 -3.68
N PHE A 179 -4.24 18.87 -4.98
CA PHE A 179 -3.61 20.06 -5.56
C PHE A 179 -4.53 21.27 -5.67
N THR A 180 -5.83 21.06 -5.46
CA THR A 180 -6.85 22.11 -5.48
C THR A 180 -7.17 22.63 -4.08
N HIS A 181 -7.34 21.72 -3.11
CA HIS A 181 -7.81 22.08 -1.77
C HIS A 181 -6.75 21.86 -0.68
N GLY A 182 -5.54 21.40 -1.02
CA GLY A 182 -4.54 21.09 -0.02
C GLY A 182 -4.96 19.96 0.92
N THR A 183 -4.15 19.77 1.97
CA THR A 183 -4.46 18.82 3.05
C THR A 183 -5.45 19.39 4.07
N ASP A 184 -5.66 20.70 4.09
CA ASP A 184 -6.62 21.41 4.94
C ASP A 184 -8.03 21.54 4.34
N GLU A 185 -8.20 21.07 3.10
CA GLU A 185 -9.43 21.18 2.30
C GLU A 185 -9.81 22.64 1.93
N ILE A 186 -8.86 23.57 2.03
CA ILE A 186 -9.02 24.98 1.65
C ILE A 186 -8.22 25.26 0.37
N GLU A 187 -6.90 25.19 0.45
CA GLU A 187 -6.02 25.46 -0.69
C GLU A 187 -4.69 24.73 -0.54
N PHE A 188 -4.12 24.33 -1.67
CA PHE A 188 -2.80 23.70 -1.66
C PHE A 188 -1.70 24.75 -1.51
N ARG A 189 -0.87 24.59 -0.48
CA ARG A 189 0.26 25.51 -0.16
C ARG A 189 1.64 24.86 -0.35
N GLY A 190 1.69 23.60 -0.74
CA GLY A 190 2.96 22.88 -0.95
C GLY A 190 3.70 23.28 -2.22
N ASP A 191 4.93 22.78 -2.38
CA ASP A 191 5.66 22.90 -3.65
C ASP A 191 5.18 21.84 -4.65
N ILE A 192 4.40 22.27 -5.65
CA ILE A 192 3.86 21.39 -6.69
C ILE A 192 4.97 20.68 -7.46
N LYS A 193 6.09 21.34 -7.76
CA LYS A 193 7.21 20.74 -8.51
C LYS A 193 7.85 19.61 -7.70
N LEU A 194 8.09 19.85 -6.41
CA LEU A 194 8.61 18.83 -5.49
C LEU A 194 7.67 17.63 -5.37
N TRP A 195 6.37 17.87 -5.19
CA TRP A 195 5.36 16.81 -5.16
C TRP A 195 5.36 15.99 -6.46
N CYS A 196 5.39 16.63 -7.62
CA CYS A 196 5.43 15.94 -8.91
C CYS A 196 6.69 15.11 -9.09
N ARG A 197 7.85 15.66 -8.71
CA ARG A 197 9.15 14.99 -8.75
C ARG A 197 9.14 13.70 -7.94
N LEU A 198 8.57 13.74 -6.74
CA LEU A 198 8.47 12.59 -5.84
C LEU A 198 7.35 11.61 -6.27
N LEU A 199 6.23 12.08 -6.82
CA LEU A 199 5.15 11.22 -7.32
C LEU A 199 5.52 10.47 -8.61
N LEU A 200 6.45 11.00 -9.40
CA LEU A 200 6.86 10.43 -10.68
C LEU A 200 8.34 10.03 -10.70
N PRO A 201 8.81 9.15 -9.77
CA PRO A 201 10.22 8.80 -9.67
C PRO A 201 10.71 7.96 -10.87
N GLY A 202 9.79 7.35 -11.62
CA GLY A 202 10.08 6.67 -12.89
C GLY A 202 10.22 7.62 -14.08
N VAL A 203 9.80 8.89 -13.94
CA VAL A 203 9.95 9.95 -14.94
C VAL A 203 11.17 10.80 -14.61
N VAL A 204 11.21 11.36 -13.39
CA VAL A 204 12.36 12.13 -12.89
C VAL A 204 13.34 11.16 -12.23
N LYS A 205 14.12 10.47 -13.06
CA LYS A 205 14.99 9.40 -12.58
C LYS A 205 16.26 9.97 -11.94
N ARG A 206 16.50 9.57 -10.69
CA ARG A 206 17.81 9.63 -10.04
C ARG A 206 18.46 8.26 -10.11
N THR A 207 19.74 8.20 -10.47
CA THR A 207 20.49 6.93 -10.55
C THR A 207 21.22 6.67 -9.25
N TYR A 208 20.71 5.74 -8.43
CA TYR A 208 21.35 5.38 -7.16
C TYR A 208 22.33 4.20 -7.27
N ASN A 209 22.29 3.42 -8.35
CA ASN A 209 23.04 2.17 -8.48
C ASN A 209 22.85 1.24 -7.26
N LEU A 210 21.59 1.04 -6.87
CA LEU A 210 21.17 0.21 -5.74
C LEU A 210 20.11 -0.81 -6.17
N GLN A 211 20.52 -2.07 -6.28
CA GLN A 211 19.64 -3.20 -6.53
C GLN A 211 19.02 -3.73 -5.22
N SER A 212 17.94 -4.51 -5.32
CA SER A 212 17.23 -5.05 -4.15
C SER A 212 18.13 -5.84 -3.19
N LYS A 213 19.04 -6.68 -3.71
CA LYS A 213 20.00 -7.43 -2.89
C LYS A 213 21.04 -6.52 -2.23
N GLN A 214 21.47 -5.46 -2.91
CA GLN A 214 22.39 -4.47 -2.34
C GLN A 214 21.72 -3.70 -1.21
N LEU A 215 20.46 -3.26 -1.39
CA LEU A 215 19.68 -2.63 -0.34
C LEU A 215 19.55 -3.56 0.89
N VAL A 216 19.23 -4.84 0.70
CA VAL A 216 19.21 -5.82 1.80
C VAL A 216 20.57 -5.90 2.52
N LYS A 217 21.68 -5.90 1.78
CA LYS A 217 23.05 -5.89 2.33
C LYS A 217 23.41 -4.59 3.08
N LEU A 218 22.83 -3.45 2.74
CA LEU A 218 23.03 -2.22 3.52
C LEU A 218 22.19 -2.28 4.79
N PHE A 219 20.92 -2.66 4.66
CA PHE A 219 19.96 -2.60 5.76
C PHE A 219 20.15 -3.70 6.80
N ASN A 220 20.67 -4.87 6.47
CA ASN A 220 21.02 -5.88 7.48
C ASN A 220 22.12 -5.35 8.43
N LYS A 221 23.10 -4.59 7.91
CA LYS A 221 24.15 -3.94 8.70
C LYS A 221 23.60 -2.80 9.55
N ILE A 222 22.65 -2.03 9.02
CA ILE A 222 21.99 -0.95 9.77
C ILE A 222 21.14 -1.51 10.91
N PHE A 223 20.33 -2.54 10.62
CA PHE A 223 19.37 -3.11 11.57
C PHE A 223 19.94 -4.18 12.50
N GLY A 224 21.16 -4.65 12.24
CA GLY A 224 21.75 -5.77 12.97
C GLY A 224 20.95 -7.07 12.84
N THR A 225 20.30 -7.27 11.69
CA THR A 225 19.45 -8.45 11.42
C THR A 225 20.16 -9.48 10.55
N ASN A 226 19.66 -10.71 10.54
CA ASN A 226 20.23 -11.78 9.73
C ASN A 226 20.03 -11.52 8.23
N HIS A 227 21.11 -11.62 7.45
CA HIS A 227 21.08 -11.42 6.00
C HIS A 227 20.25 -12.46 5.25
N ALA A 228 20.31 -13.73 5.67
CA ALA A 228 19.62 -14.84 5.02
C ALA A 228 18.10 -14.68 5.16
N ASP A 229 17.62 -14.35 6.36
CA ASP A 229 16.20 -14.14 6.64
C ASP A 229 15.64 -12.97 5.78
N MET A 230 16.41 -11.90 5.62
CA MET A 230 16.03 -10.78 4.77
C MET A 230 15.96 -11.18 3.29
N LEU A 231 16.90 -12.00 2.81
CA LEU A 231 16.87 -12.50 1.43
C LEU A 231 15.72 -13.48 1.17
N GLU A 232 15.39 -14.32 2.15
CA GLU A 232 14.22 -15.21 2.07
C GLU A 232 12.93 -14.39 1.96
N HIS A 233 12.76 -13.39 2.82
CA HIS A 233 11.61 -12.48 2.77
C HIS A 233 11.56 -11.68 1.45
N LEU A 234 12.71 -11.26 0.91
CA LEU A 234 12.80 -10.58 -0.38
C LEU A 234 12.25 -11.42 -1.54
N GLY A 235 12.19 -12.75 -1.42
CA GLY A 235 11.52 -13.63 -2.38
C GLY A 235 10.08 -13.20 -2.71
N GLY A 236 9.46 -12.38 -1.85
CA GLY A 236 8.17 -11.76 -2.09
C GLY A 236 8.12 -10.69 -3.20
N GLY A 237 9.27 -10.22 -3.71
CA GLY A 237 9.40 -9.30 -4.84
C GLY A 237 9.36 -7.81 -4.50
N ASP A 238 9.17 -7.44 -3.23
CA ASP A 238 9.20 -6.05 -2.77
C ASP A 238 10.25 -5.82 -1.68
N VAL A 239 11.35 -5.17 -2.06
CA VAL A 239 12.41 -4.82 -1.12
C VAL A 239 11.97 -3.77 -0.09
N SER A 240 11.00 -2.91 -0.44
CA SER A 240 10.46 -1.92 0.50
C SER A 240 9.69 -2.57 1.64
N GLU A 241 8.94 -3.64 1.37
CA GLU A 241 8.24 -4.43 2.39
C GLU A 241 9.20 -5.24 3.25
N THR A 242 10.25 -5.77 2.62
CA THR A 242 11.31 -6.48 3.33
C THR A 242 12.02 -5.55 4.31
N ILE A 243 12.47 -4.38 3.85
CA ILE A 243 13.15 -3.42 4.73
C ILE A 243 12.21 -2.92 5.82
N GLN A 244 10.94 -2.63 5.50
CA GLN A 244 9.95 -2.23 6.50
C GLN A 244 9.77 -3.30 7.59
N HIS A 245 9.59 -4.57 7.20
CA HIS A 245 9.41 -5.66 8.16
C HIS A 245 10.60 -5.77 9.11
N PHE A 246 11.82 -5.86 8.58
CA PHE A 246 13.02 -5.99 9.40
C PHE A 246 13.37 -4.73 10.19
N PHE A 247 12.91 -3.55 9.76
CA PHE A 247 13.02 -2.34 10.56
C PHE A 247 12.21 -2.44 11.85
N THR A 248 11.00 -3.03 11.81
CA THR A 248 10.18 -3.24 13.02
C THR A 248 10.78 -4.26 13.98
N LEU A 249 11.57 -5.20 13.47
CA LEU A 249 12.26 -6.22 14.26
C LEU A 249 13.64 -5.77 14.76
N SER A 250 14.16 -4.64 14.26
CA SER A 250 15.49 -4.18 14.59
C SER A 250 15.60 -3.81 16.06
N LYS A 251 16.65 -4.32 16.71
CA LYS A 251 17.01 -3.95 18.08
C LYS A 251 17.97 -2.76 18.12
N THR A 252 18.73 -2.53 17.04
CA THR A 252 19.75 -1.47 16.96
C THR A 252 19.17 -0.12 16.57
N CYS A 253 18.17 -0.11 15.69
CA CYS A 253 17.52 1.12 15.25
C CYS A 253 16.00 0.99 15.40
N LYS A 254 15.44 1.66 16.42
CA LYS A 254 14.00 1.64 16.66
C LYS A 254 13.29 2.63 15.74
N PRO A 255 12.12 2.27 15.18
CA PRO A 255 11.32 3.21 14.40
C PRO A 255 10.84 4.39 15.24
N ALA A 256 10.74 5.56 14.59
CA ALA A 256 10.10 6.73 15.19
C ALA A 256 8.60 6.46 15.43
N SER A 257 8.06 7.04 16.50
CA SER A 257 6.64 6.88 16.87
C SER A 257 5.71 7.71 15.99
N LYS A 258 6.20 8.82 15.45
CA LYS A 258 5.47 9.75 14.57
C LYS A 258 6.37 10.14 13.40
N SER A 259 5.73 10.43 12.27
CA SER A 259 6.40 10.92 11.07
C SER A 259 6.49 12.44 11.15
N LEU A 260 7.73 12.95 11.18
CA LEU A 260 8.05 14.38 11.24
C LEU A 260 8.89 14.84 10.03
N LEU A 261 9.13 13.95 9.07
CA LEU A 261 9.89 14.28 7.86
C LEU A 261 9.07 15.21 6.96
N THR A 262 9.74 16.21 6.41
CA THR A 262 9.22 17.04 5.31
C THR A 262 9.62 16.45 3.96
N LEU A 263 8.99 16.93 2.89
CA LEU A 263 9.36 16.54 1.53
C LEU A 263 10.77 16.99 1.17
N ASP A 264 11.19 18.18 1.58
CA ASP A 264 12.54 18.71 1.32
C ASP A 264 13.61 17.82 1.92
N ILE A 265 13.45 17.40 3.19
CA ILE A 265 14.40 16.50 3.86
C ILE A 265 14.53 15.17 3.10
N VAL A 266 13.41 14.65 2.59
CA VAL A 266 13.41 13.41 1.80
C VAL A 266 14.07 13.64 0.44
N ASP A 267 13.80 14.75 -0.23
CA ASP A 267 14.38 15.06 -1.54
C ASP A 267 15.89 15.29 -1.46
N ASP A 268 16.35 16.07 -0.48
CA ASP A 268 17.76 16.31 -0.18
C ASP A 268 18.47 14.98 0.12
N PHE A 269 17.84 14.13 0.94
CA PHE A 269 18.37 12.79 1.23
C PHE A 269 18.55 11.97 -0.05
N LEU A 270 17.56 11.97 -0.95
CA LEU A 270 17.61 11.25 -2.22
C LEU A 270 18.68 11.84 -3.14
N GLU A 271 18.79 13.17 -3.21
CA GLU A 271 19.79 13.84 -4.03
C GLU A 271 21.22 13.49 -3.57
N GLU A 272 21.49 13.59 -2.27
CA GLU A 272 22.78 13.21 -1.71
C GLU A 272 23.08 11.73 -1.88
N LEU A 273 22.09 10.85 -1.70
CA LEU A 273 22.26 9.40 -1.91
C LEU A 273 22.70 9.07 -3.34
N ALA A 274 22.22 9.80 -4.34
CA ALA A 274 22.58 9.59 -5.74
C ALA A 274 24.07 9.90 -6.02
N LYS A 275 24.70 10.76 -5.20
CA LYS A 275 26.12 11.14 -5.32
C LYS A 275 27.05 10.09 -4.70
N LEU A 276 26.54 9.23 -3.82
CA LEU A 276 27.35 8.25 -3.08
C LEU A 276 27.56 6.95 -3.84
N THR A 277 28.80 6.49 -3.91
CA THR A 277 29.17 5.22 -4.57
C THR A 277 29.70 4.16 -3.61
N LYS A 278 30.30 4.57 -2.47
CA LYS A 278 30.90 3.65 -1.51
C LYS A 278 29.86 3.09 -0.54
N GLU A 279 30.01 1.80 -0.23
CA GLU A 279 29.08 1.07 0.64
C GLU A 279 28.97 1.71 2.04
N GLU A 280 30.10 2.06 2.65
CA GLU A 280 30.12 2.63 4.00
C GLU A 280 29.47 4.02 4.06
N GLU A 281 29.78 4.89 3.08
CA GLU A 281 29.16 6.22 2.97
C GLU A 281 27.64 6.11 2.83
N ARG A 282 27.16 5.16 2.01
CA ARG A 282 25.72 4.89 1.85
C ARG A 282 25.10 4.42 3.18
N ILE A 283 25.75 3.53 3.92
CA ILE A 283 25.25 3.07 5.24
C ILE A 283 25.12 4.24 6.20
N GLN A 284 26.14 5.10 6.28
CA GLN A 284 26.11 6.27 7.16
C GLN A 284 25.01 7.25 6.75
N HIS A 285 24.82 7.47 5.45
CA HIS A 285 23.75 8.33 4.93
C HIS A 285 22.36 7.77 5.27
N PHE A 286 22.11 6.48 5.05
CA PHE A 286 20.85 5.85 5.45
C PHE A 286 20.62 5.93 6.96
N LYS A 287 21.63 5.74 7.81
CA LYS A 287 21.48 5.86 9.26
C LYS A 287 20.95 7.23 9.70
N LYS A 288 21.32 8.31 9.01
CA LYS A 288 20.84 9.68 9.31
C LYS A 288 19.32 9.83 9.17
N ILE A 289 18.74 9.22 8.13
CA ILE A 289 17.28 9.32 7.88
C ILE A 289 16.50 8.24 8.63
N VAL A 290 17.04 7.03 8.75
CA VAL A 290 16.34 5.87 9.34
C VAL A 290 15.94 6.13 10.79
N SER A 291 16.76 6.83 11.57
CA SER A 291 16.45 7.18 12.98
C SER A 291 15.23 8.10 13.14
N GLN A 292 14.83 8.79 12.07
CA GLN A 292 13.70 9.73 12.05
C GLN A 292 12.45 9.12 11.38
N CYS A 293 12.57 7.92 10.80
CA CYS A 293 11.52 7.28 10.03
C CYS A 293 10.59 6.45 10.90
N THR A 294 9.29 6.57 10.66
CA THR A 294 8.35 5.46 10.93
C THR A 294 8.58 4.31 9.94
N PRO A 295 8.06 3.10 10.19
CA PRO A 295 8.18 2.00 9.23
C PRO A 295 7.57 2.32 7.86
N ASN A 296 6.53 3.16 7.81
CA ASN A 296 5.89 3.59 6.57
C ASN A 296 6.69 4.67 5.84
N ASP A 297 7.38 5.56 6.57
CA ASP A 297 8.30 6.52 5.95
C ASP A 297 9.40 5.78 5.19
N LEU A 298 10.07 4.84 5.87
CA LEU A 298 11.16 4.09 5.26
C LEU A 298 10.68 3.26 4.06
N LYS A 299 9.50 2.63 4.14
CA LYS A 299 8.92 1.89 3.00
C LYS A 299 8.82 2.77 1.76
N ILE A 300 8.27 3.97 1.89
CA ILE A 300 8.06 4.87 0.76
C ILE A 300 9.39 5.45 0.24
N ILE A 301 10.34 5.77 1.12
CA ILE A 301 11.70 6.18 0.71
C ILE A 301 12.38 5.09 -0.13
N ILE A 302 12.28 3.82 0.27
CA ILE A 302 12.84 2.71 -0.51
C ILE A 302 12.15 2.56 -1.88
N ARG A 303 10.84 2.80 -1.94
CA ARG A 303 10.10 2.80 -3.22
C ARG A 303 10.53 3.93 -4.15
N LEU A 304 10.78 5.13 -3.60
CA LEU A 304 11.36 6.26 -4.34
C LEU A 304 12.75 5.91 -4.89
N ILE A 305 13.62 5.29 -4.08
CA ILE A 305 14.95 4.81 -4.52
C ILE A 305 14.82 3.77 -5.63
N LYS A 306 13.83 2.88 -5.53
CA LYS A 306 13.58 1.85 -6.55
C LYS A 306 12.96 2.38 -7.83
N GLY A 307 12.51 3.64 -7.85
CA GLY A 307 11.88 4.29 -9.00
C GLY A 307 10.42 3.89 -9.22
N ASP A 308 9.78 3.25 -8.24
CA ASP A 308 8.43 2.73 -8.36
C ASP A 308 7.68 2.76 -7.01
N LEU A 309 6.68 3.65 -6.93
CA LEU A 309 5.80 3.80 -5.77
C LEU A 309 4.75 2.69 -5.63
N LYS A 310 4.57 1.86 -6.66
CA LYS A 310 3.58 0.77 -6.72
C LYS A 310 2.14 1.21 -6.50
N MET A 311 1.80 2.41 -6.98
CA MET A 311 0.46 2.98 -6.89
C MET A 311 -0.41 2.72 -8.13
N ASN A 312 0.12 1.96 -9.10
CA ASN A 312 -0.54 1.69 -10.39
C ASN A 312 -1.04 2.97 -11.08
N ALA A 313 -0.26 4.05 -10.98
CA ALA A 313 -0.52 5.34 -11.58
C ALA A 313 0.79 5.90 -12.16
N GLY A 314 0.78 6.24 -13.45
CA GLY A 314 1.88 6.93 -14.13
C GLY A 314 1.60 8.42 -14.38
N ALA A 315 2.49 9.05 -15.14
CA ALA A 315 2.49 10.49 -15.44
C ALA A 315 1.12 11.04 -15.86
N LYS A 316 0.36 10.32 -16.70
CA LYS A 316 -0.98 10.74 -17.12
C LYS A 316 -1.90 11.05 -15.95
N HIS A 317 -2.10 10.09 -15.06
CA HIS A 317 -3.03 10.24 -13.92
C HIS A 317 -2.62 11.35 -12.96
N ILE A 318 -1.31 11.52 -12.75
CA ILE A 318 -0.78 12.54 -11.84
C ILE A 318 -0.92 13.93 -12.48
N LEU A 319 -0.49 14.09 -13.74
CA LEU A 319 -0.49 15.38 -14.42
C LEU A 319 -1.90 15.84 -14.79
N ASP A 320 -2.79 14.95 -15.25
CA ASP A 320 -4.20 15.28 -15.49
C ASP A 320 -4.90 15.72 -14.20
N GLY A 321 -4.42 15.27 -13.03
CA GLY A 321 -4.92 15.71 -11.73
C GLY A 321 -4.44 17.11 -11.35
N ILE A 322 -3.36 17.59 -11.93
CA ILE A 322 -2.82 18.93 -11.66
C ILE A 322 -3.45 19.96 -12.59
N HIS A 323 -3.51 19.66 -13.88
CA HIS A 323 -4.12 20.52 -14.89
C HIS A 323 -4.51 19.70 -16.11
N SER A 324 -5.64 20.01 -16.75
CA SER A 324 -6.18 19.27 -17.90
C SER A 324 -5.16 19.10 -19.03
N ASP A 325 -4.35 20.13 -19.26
CA ASP A 325 -3.39 20.17 -20.37
C ASP A 325 -1.98 19.70 -19.98
N ALA A 326 -1.73 19.44 -18.69
CA ALA A 326 -0.37 19.18 -18.20
C ALA A 326 0.24 17.92 -18.83
N TYR A 327 -0.54 16.85 -18.99
CA TYR A 327 -0.01 15.64 -19.63
C TYR A 327 0.33 15.86 -21.11
N GLN A 328 -0.47 16.65 -21.84
CA GLN A 328 -0.20 16.99 -23.24
C GLN A 328 1.09 17.81 -23.38
N VAL A 329 1.29 18.79 -22.50
CA VAL A 329 2.54 19.57 -22.44
C VAL A 329 3.72 18.66 -22.10
N PHE A 330 3.53 17.72 -21.18
CA PHE A 330 4.57 16.77 -20.78
C PHE A 330 4.95 15.80 -21.89
N GLN A 331 4.00 15.37 -22.72
CA GLN A 331 4.29 14.53 -23.89
C GLN A 331 5.24 15.20 -24.88
N SER A 332 5.20 16.53 -24.96
CA SER A 332 6.02 17.33 -25.87
C SER A 332 7.38 17.74 -25.28
N SER A 333 7.40 18.12 -24.00
CA SER A 333 8.60 18.63 -23.33
C SER A 333 9.44 17.57 -22.62
N ARG A 334 8.78 16.53 -22.07
CA ARG A 334 9.36 15.57 -21.12
C ARG A 334 10.02 16.22 -19.89
N ASP A 335 9.63 17.44 -19.58
CA ASP A 335 10.16 18.24 -18.48
C ASP A 335 9.01 18.65 -17.55
N ILE A 336 9.06 18.16 -16.30
CA ILE A 336 8.00 18.43 -15.32
C ILE A 336 8.01 19.90 -14.90
N ASP A 337 9.18 20.50 -14.70
CA ASP A 337 9.26 21.87 -14.22
C ASP A 337 8.70 22.83 -15.27
N ALA A 338 9.04 22.61 -16.55
CA ALA A 338 8.48 23.37 -17.67
C ALA A 338 6.96 23.18 -17.83
N VAL A 339 6.44 21.96 -17.57
CA VAL A 339 4.99 21.69 -17.59
C VAL A 339 4.28 22.50 -16.51
N ILE A 340 4.79 22.45 -15.28
CA ILE A 340 4.21 23.18 -14.15
C ILE A 340 4.29 24.69 -14.40
N ASP A 341 5.42 25.21 -14.87
CA ASP A 341 5.58 26.64 -15.19
C ASP A 341 4.62 27.09 -16.30
N LYS A 342 4.38 26.24 -17.31
CA LYS A 342 3.47 26.58 -18.40
C LYS A 342 1.99 26.51 -17.99
N CYS A 343 1.60 25.48 -17.23
CA CYS A 343 0.20 25.26 -16.86
C CYS A 343 -0.24 26.09 -15.66
N ILE A 344 0.67 26.34 -14.72
CA ILE A 344 0.38 27.04 -13.46
C ILE A 344 1.00 28.45 -13.45
N GLY A 345 2.15 28.65 -14.10
CA GLY A 345 2.85 29.95 -14.13
C GLY A 345 2.28 30.99 -15.11
N GLN A 346 1.33 30.64 -15.98
CA GLN A 346 0.59 31.63 -16.80
C GLN A 346 -0.65 32.19 -16.09
N THR A 347 -1.09 31.59 -14.99
CA THR A 347 -2.22 32.07 -14.19
C THR A 347 -1.71 32.84 -12.97
N GLY A 348 -1.40 34.11 -13.19
CA GLY A 348 -1.42 35.10 -12.13
C GLY A 348 -2.85 35.26 -11.60
N SER A 349 -3.27 34.32 -10.74
CA SER A 349 -4.44 34.29 -9.85
C SER A 349 -4.93 32.84 -9.72
N PHE A 350 -4.90 32.32 -8.49
CA PHE A 350 -5.40 31.01 -8.04
C PHE A 350 -6.91 30.75 -8.28
N HIS A 351 -7.59 31.51 -9.14
CA HIS A 351 -9.04 31.51 -9.28
C HIS A 351 -9.61 30.59 -10.37
N VAL A 352 -8.78 29.87 -11.14
CA VAL A 352 -9.24 29.13 -12.34
C VAL A 352 -9.40 27.63 -12.12
N ILE A 353 -8.96 27.09 -10.98
CA ILE A 353 -9.21 25.67 -10.65
C ILE A 353 -10.72 25.35 -10.58
N LEU A 354 -11.55 26.35 -10.22
CA LEU A 354 -13.00 26.17 -10.13
C LEU A 354 -13.68 26.11 -11.51
N PHE A 355 -13.10 26.68 -12.57
CA PHE A 355 -13.79 26.82 -13.86
C PHE A 355 -13.66 25.59 -14.77
N CYS A 356 -12.57 24.83 -14.69
CA CYS A 356 -12.41 23.64 -15.53
C CYS A 356 -13.18 22.42 -15.03
N PHE A 357 -13.41 22.26 -13.72
CA PHE A 357 -14.15 21.11 -13.19
C PHE A 357 -15.67 21.27 -13.22
N VAL A 358 -16.20 22.51 -13.15
CA VAL A 358 -17.66 22.74 -13.17
C VAL A 358 -18.30 22.46 -14.54
N PHE A 359 -17.57 22.68 -15.64
CA PHE A 359 -18.12 22.43 -16.98
C PHE A 359 -18.05 20.96 -17.44
N ALA A 360 -17.17 20.13 -16.89
CA ALA A 360 -16.99 18.75 -17.32
C ALA A 360 -17.99 17.75 -16.70
N TRP A 361 -18.87 18.19 -15.79
CA TRP A 361 -19.93 17.37 -15.19
C TRP A 361 -21.36 17.84 -15.54
N ALA A 362 -21.49 18.88 -16.37
CA ALA A 362 -22.76 19.46 -16.78
C ALA A 362 -23.17 19.15 -18.24
N THR A 363 -22.47 18.23 -18.91
CA THR A 363 -22.81 17.67 -20.23
C THR A 363 -22.46 16.20 -20.26
#